data_AF-A0A0X3YA39-F1
#
_entry.id   AF-A0A0X3YA39-F1
#
_cell.length_a   1.000
_cell.length_b   1.000
_cell.length_c   1.000
_cell.angle_alpha   90.00
_cell.angle_beta   90.00
_cell.angle_gamma   90.00
#
_symmetry.space_group_name_H-M   'P 1'
#
loop_
_entity.id
_entity.type
_entity.pdbx_description
1 polymer ?
#
loop_
_entity_poly.entity_id
_entity_poly.type
_entity_poly.pdbx_seq_one_letter_code
_entity_poly.pdbx_strand_id
1 'polypeptide(L)'
;MKTDNLGGGWSKFTVLEPETQTFYNRYYYKRILAHRVVIDTPKAKALAAYTLIEKDLRSVLVWLYEIRGLLADDKVIAGKKGSQKTAHDRTRYNLIKGLFVASLTFYAKCFTSCEGRRIKLEKKNLSDDFQKDHDSIMEMRHNFAAHSGAKQVEKVHVVLALDSKKRKGAVPFITRELGQPDSYNLDSTLEFIALALHVKEFVDLKVDTLNEKLLKDDILTKPPEYWYKKT
;
A
#
# COMPACT_ATOMS: atom_id res chain seq x y z
N MET A 1 8.06 -16.03 -27.74
CA MET A 1 8.09 -15.89 -26.26
C MET A 1 8.01 -14.42 -25.92
N LYS A 2 6.97 -13.99 -25.20
CA LYS A 2 6.82 -12.58 -24.81
C LYS A 2 7.74 -12.31 -23.63
N THR A 3 8.64 -11.35 -23.76
CA THR A 3 9.60 -10.97 -22.71
C THR A 3 9.33 -9.55 -22.26
N ASP A 4 9.53 -9.26 -20.98
CA ASP A 4 9.41 -7.90 -20.44
C ASP A 4 10.68 -7.12 -20.79
N ASN A 5 10.53 -5.96 -21.43
CA ASN A 5 11.65 -5.08 -21.76
C ASN A 5 12.16 -4.37 -20.50
N LEU A 6 13.46 -4.49 -20.22
CA LEU A 6 14.12 -3.84 -19.08
C LEU A 6 14.90 -2.58 -19.50
N GLY A 7 15.01 -2.29 -20.80
CA GLY A 7 15.82 -1.21 -21.34
C GLY A 7 17.28 -1.63 -21.59
N GLY A 8 18.02 -0.80 -22.33
CA GLY A 8 19.45 -1.04 -22.60
C GLY A 8 19.76 -2.35 -23.34
N GLY A 9 18.79 -2.92 -24.07
CA GLY A 9 18.92 -4.21 -24.74
C GLY A 9 18.65 -5.43 -23.86
N TRP A 10 18.30 -5.24 -22.59
CA TRP A 10 17.93 -6.30 -21.66
C TRP A 10 16.43 -6.61 -21.71
N SER A 11 16.09 -7.89 -21.61
CA SER A 11 14.72 -8.34 -21.36
C SER A 11 14.70 -9.52 -20.38
N LYS A 12 13.54 -9.80 -19.79
CA LYS A 12 13.35 -10.96 -18.90
C LYS A 12 12.12 -11.78 -19.23
N PHE A 13 12.11 -13.00 -18.74
CA PHE A 13 10.95 -13.88 -18.70
C PHE A 13 10.88 -14.57 -17.33
N THR A 14 9.75 -14.46 -16.67
CA THR A 14 9.49 -15.12 -15.38
C THR A 14 9.13 -16.58 -15.61
N VAL A 15 9.86 -17.48 -14.97
CA VAL A 15 9.59 -18.91 -14.94
C VAL A 15 9.01 -19.25 -13.56
N LEU A 16 7.90 -20.00 -13.56
CA LEU A 16 7.40 -20.71 -12.39
C LEU A 16 7.76 -22.18 -12.56
N GLU A 17 8.60 -22.71 -11.69
CA GLU A 17 8.92 -24.12 -11.68
C GLU A 17 7.78 -24.91 -11.02
N PRO A 18 7.09 -25.82 -11.74
CA PRO A 18 5.87 -26.44 -11.22
C PRO A 18 6.09 -27.29 -9.96
N GLU A 19 7.24 -27.95 -9.86
CA GLU A 19 7.55 -28.89 -8.77
C GLU A 19 7.95 -28.18 -7.48
N THR A 20 8.82 -27.18 -7.58
CA THR A 20 9.35 -26.45 -6.42
C THR A 20 8.49 -25.25 -6.05
N GLN A 21 7.55 -24.85 -6.92
CA GLN A 21 6.79 -23.60 -6.85
C GLN A 21 7.68 -22.34 -6.71
N THR A 22 8.94 -22.45 -7.13
CA THR A 22 9.87 -21.33 -7.09
C THR A 22 9.74 -20.49 -8.36
N PHE A 23 9.85 -19.17 -8.19
CA PHE A 23 9.88 -18.23 -9.29
C PHE A 23 11.30 -17.74 -9.51
N TYR A 24 11.77 -17.75 -10.76
CA TYR A 24 13.01 -17.10 -11.16
C TYR A 24 12.85 -16.43 -12.52
N ASN A 25 13.71 -15.46 -12.81
CA ASN A 25 13.73 -14.80 -14.11
C ASN A 25 14.86 -15.37 -14.96
N ARG A 26 14.56 -15.69 -16.22
CA ARG A 26 15.57 -15.80 -17.28
C ARG A 26 15.78 -14.42 -17.87
N TYR A 27 17.04 -14.03 -18.02
CA TYR A 27 17.41 -12.74 -18.58
C TYR A 27 17.99 -12.92 -19.98
N TYR A 28 17.77 -11.95 -20.85
CA TYR A 28 18.30 -11.94 -22.20
C TYR A 28 18.96 -10.59 -22.46
N TYR A 29 20.12 -10.58 -23.11
CA TYR A 29 20.77 -9.38 -23.63
C TYR A 29 20.81 -9.46 -25.15
N LYS A 30 20.22 -8.48 -25.84
CA LYS A 30 20.06 -8.47 -27.30
C LYS A 30 19.53 -9.81 -27.84
N ARG A 31 18.50 -10.36 -27.17
CA ARG A 31 17.82 -11.65 -27.46
C ARG A 31 18.63 -12.92 -27.19
N ILE A 32 19.85 -12.82 -26.66
CA ILE A 32 20.68 -13.97 -26.27
C ILE A 32 20.47 -14.23 -24.78
N LEU A 33 20.26 -15.50 -24.41
CA LEU A 33 20.11 -15.90 -23.00
C LEU A 33 21.36 -15.49 -22.20
N ALA A 34 21.14 -14.72 -21.14
CA ALA A 34 22.20 -14.24 -20.27
C ALA A 34 22.44 -15.21 -19.11
N HIS A 35 23.70 -15.26 -18.66
CA HIS A 35 24.08 -15.97 -17.43
C HIS A 35 23.49 -15.25 -16.22
N ARG A 36 22.81 -15.99 -15.33
CA ARG A 36 22.20 -15.45 -14.12
C ARG A 36 23.00 -15.92 -12.91
N VAL A 37 23.34 -14.99 -12.02
CA VAL A 37 23.99 -15.30 -10.74
C VAL A 37 23.18 -14.67 -9.62
N VAL A 38 22.94 -15.43 -8.55
CA VAL A 38 22.37 -14.88 -7.31
C VAL A 38 23.49 -14.25 -6.48
N ILE A 39 23.33 -12.98 -6.15
CA ILE A 39 24.29 -12.26 -5.30
C ILE A 39 23.81 -12.36 -3.85
N ASP A 40 24.59 -13.02 -3.00
CA ASP A 40 24.27 -13.22 -1.57
C ASP A 40 25.24 -12.46 -0.65
N THR A 41 25.30 -11.14 -0.76
CA THR A 41 26.09 -10.28 0.13
C THR A 41 25.18 -9.53 1.13
N PRO A 42 25.71 -9.00 2.24
CA PRO A 42 24.92 -8.16 3.14
C PRO A 42 24.26 -6.96 2.44
N LYS A 43 24.93 -6.34 1.47
CA LYS A 43 24.37 -5.23 0.68
C LYS A 43 23.23 -5.70 -0.23
N ALA A 44 23.37 -6.87 -0.87
CA ALA A 44 22.32 -7.45 -1.69
C ALA A 44 21.08 -7.82 -0.86
N LYS A 45 21.27 -8.35 0.36
CA LYS A 45 20.18 -8.62 1.32
C LYS A 45 19.47 -7.34 1.73
N ALA A 46 20.22 -6.26 2.01
CA ALA A 46 19.65 -4.97 2.34
C ALA A 46 18.86 -4.38 1.17
N LEU A 47 19.42 -4.42 -0.04
CA LEU A 47 18.75 -3.98 -1.27
C LEU A 47 17.43 -4.74 -1.48
N ALA A 48 17.47 -6.07 -1.40
CA ALA A 48 16.27 -6.91 -1.54
C ALA A 48 15.18 -6.52 -0.52
N ALA A 49 15.57 -6.25 0.73
CA ALA A 49 14.63 -5.82 1.76
C ALA A 49 14.00 -4.45 1.45
N TYR A 50 14.77 -3.47 0.99
CA TYR A 50 14.23 -2.17 0.55
C TYR A 50 13.36 -2.29 -0.71
N THR A 51 13.70 -3.18 -1.65
CA THR A 51 12.84 -3.48 -2.81
C THR A 51 11.47 -4.02 -2.40
N LEU A 52 11.40 -4.82 -1.32
CA LEU A 52 10.13 -5.28 -0.78
C LEU A 52 9.31 -4.14 -0.15
N ILE A 53 9.95 -3.18 0.52
CA ILE A 53 9.31 -1.95 1.03
C ILE A 53 8.77 -1.11 -0.13
N GLU A 54 9.60 -0.87 -1.16
CA GLU A 54 9.19 -0.13 -2.37
C GLU A 54 7.95 -0.75 -3.00
N LYS A 55 7.95 -2.07 -3.19
CA LYS A 55 6.82 -2.81 -3.74
C LYS A 55 5.55 -2.62 -2.90
N ASP A 56 5.66 -2.65 -1.58
CA ASP A 56 4.52 -2.45 -0.69
C ASP A 56 3.97 -1.00 -0.82
N LEU A 57 4.84 0.02 -0.86
CA LEU A 57 4.45 1.41 -1.07
C LEU A 57 3.82 1.66 -2.45
N ARG A 58 4.31 0.99 -3.50
CA ARG A 58 3.69 1.05 -4.83
C ARG A 58 2.25 0.52 -4.80
N SER A 59 2.00 -0.58 -4.09
CA SER A 59 0.64 -1.10 -3.88
C SER A 59 -0.24 -0.12 -3.12
N VAL A 60 0.27 0.49 -2.04
CA VAL A 60 -0.45 1.53 -1.27
C VAL A 60 -0.88 2.68 -2.18
N LEU A 61 0.03 3.23 -2.98
CA LEU A 61 -0.27 4.34 -3.89
C LEU A 61 -1.33 3.97 -4.93
N VAL A 62 -1.25 2.77 -5.54
CA VAL A 62 -2.26 2.29 -6.49
C VAL A 62 -3.65 2.28 -5.85
N TRP A 63 -3.78 1.71 -4.66
CA TRP A 63 -5.07 1.63 -3.97
C TRP A 63 -5.58 2.99 -3.52
N LEU A 64 -4.71 3.89 -3.03
CA LEU A 64 -5.12 5.24 -2.66
C LEU A 64 -5.56 6.07 -3.87
N TYR A 65 -4.90 5.92 -5.02
CA TYR A 65 -5.34 6.59 -6.25
C TYR A 65 -6.68 6.05 -6.76
N GLU A 66 -6.92 4.75 -6.63
CA GLU A 66 -8.22 4.14 -6.95
C GLU A 66 -9.32 4.71 -6.04
N ILE A 67 -9.08 4.76 -4.72
CA ILE A 67 -10.00 5.39 -3.76
C ILE A 67 -10.26 6.84 -4.12
N ARG A 68 -9.23 7.61 -4.44
CA ARG A 68 -9.35 9.01 -4.87
C ARG A 68 -10.23 9.13 -6.11
N GLY A 69 -10.04 8.25 -7.10
CA GLY A 69 -10.83 8.20 -8.33
C GLY A 69 -12.30 7.97 -8.03
N LEU A 70 -12.60 6.94 -7.22
CA LEU A 70 -13.94 6.66 -6.75
C LEU A 70 -14.50 7.91 -6.04
N LEU A 71 -13.89 8.41 -4.97
CA LEU A 71 -14.41 9.56 -4.21
C LEU A 71 -14.59 10.86 -5.03
N ALA A 72 -13.78 11.11 -6.05
CA ALA A 72 -13.91 12.29 -6.90
C ALA A 72 -15.22 12.29 -7.71
N ASP A 73 -15.70 11.13 -8.13
CA ASP A 73 -17.00 10.99 -8.80
C ASP A 73 -18.15 11.48 -7.91
N ASP A 74 -18.03 11.36 -6.58
CA ASP A 74 -19.06 11.85 -5.64
C ASP A 74 -19.11 13.37 -5.59
N LYS A 75 -17.97 14.09 -5.71
CA LYS A 75 -17.97 15.57 -5.76
C LYS A 75 -18.65 16.09 -7.03
N VAL A 76 -18.52 15.38 -8.16
CA VAL A 76 -19.22 15.72 -9.42
C VAL A 76 -20.73 15.53 -9.27
N ILE A 77 -21.17 14.49 -8.53
CA ILE A 77 -22.59 14.22 -8.26
C ILE A 77 -23.17 15.19 -7.20
N ALA A 78 -22.38 15.61 -6.21
CA ALA A 78 -22.76 16.49 -5.10
C ALA A 78 -22.99 17.96 -5.50
N GLY A 79 -22.64 18.37 -6.74
CA GLY A 79 -22.98 19.69 -7.30
C GLY A 79 -24.49 19.97 -7.41
N LYS A 80 -25.35 18.97 -7.17
CA LYS A 80 -26.80 19.15 -6.98
C LYS A 80 -27.12 19.23 -5.49
N LYS A 81 -27.46 20.44 -5.03
CA LYS A 81 -27.82 20.81 -3.65
C LYS A 81 -28.45 19.66 -2.82
N GLY A 82 -27.83 19.37 -1.67
CA GLY A 82 -28.57 19.11 -0.44
C GLY A 82 -28.72 17.67 0.05
N SER A 83 -28.08 16.67 -0.55
CA SER A 83 -28.07 15.33 0.06
C SER A 83 -26.83 14.53 -0.34
N GLN A 84 -25.93 14.26 0.61
CA GLN A 84 -25.05 13.10 0.48
C GLN A 84 -25.95 11.87 0.54
N LYS A 85 -26.25 11.25 -0.61
CA LYS A 85 -26.94 9.96 -0.67
C LYS A 85 -25.95 8.87 -0.26
N THR A 86 -25.65 8.78 1.02
CA THR A 86 -24.81 7.73 1.63
C THR A 86 -25.39 6.32 1.46
N ALA A 87 -26.64 6.19 1.01
CA ALA A 87 -27.38 4.93 1.07
C ALA A 87 -27.30 4.01 -0.16
N HIS A 88 -26.84 4.43 -1.34
CA HIS A 88 -27.14 3.68 -2.57
C HIS A 88 -26.03 2.88 -3.24
N ASP A 89 -24.75 3.05 -2.89
CA ASP A 89 -23.68 2.22 -3.48
C ASP A 89 -22.81 1.52 -2.42
N ARG A 90 -23.44 0.59 -1.68
CA ARG A 90 -22.74 -0.22 -0.68
C ARG A 90 -21.57 -1.00 -1.29
N THR A 91 -21.66 -1.41 -2.54
CA THR A 91 -20.59 -2.14 -3.24
C THR A 91 -19.34 -1.29 -3.37
N ARG A 92 -19.49 -0.05 -3.85
CA ARG A 92 -18.39 0.91 -3.97
C ARG A 92 -17.79 1.28 -2.61
N TYR A 93 -18.60 1.59 -1.61
CA TYR A 93 -18.09 1.93 -0.28
C TYR A 93 -17.40 0.74 0.39
N ASN A 94 -17.88 -0.48 0.19
CA ASN A 94 -17.19 -1.70 0.64
C ASN A 94 -15.83 -1.87 -0.06
N LEU A 95 -15.75 -1.58 -1.36
CA LEU A 95 -14.49 -1.60 -2.11
C LEU A 95 -13.51 -0.55 -1.57
N ILE A 96 -13.95 0.69 -1.40
CA ILE A 96 -13.14 1.77 -0.81
C ILE A 96 -12.59 1.35 0.55
N LYS A 97 -13.45 0.83 1.43
CA LYS A 97 -13.07 0.34 2.76
C LYS A 97 -12.04 -0.78 2.69
N GLY A 98 -12.23 -1.75 1.80
CA GLY A 98 -11.28 -2.85 1.59
C GLY A 98 -9.91 -2.36 1.11
N LEU A 99 -9.88 -1.47 0.12
CA LEU A 99 -8.67 -0.85 -0.39
C LEU A 99 -7.96 -0.01 0.68
N PHE A 100 -8.71 0.74 1.49
CA PHE A 100 -8.14 1.58 2.54
C PHE A 100 -7.49 0.75 3.64
N VAL A 101 -8.16 -0.30 4.11
CA VAL A 101 -7.60 -1.24 5.09
C VAL A 101 -6.35 -1.93 4.55
N ALA A 102 -6.35 -2.29 3.26
CA ALA A 102 -5.16 -2.83 2.59
C ALA A 102 -4.01 -1.81 2.57
N SER A 103 -4.28 -0.55 2.23
CA SER A 103 -3.31 0.55 2.25
C SER A 103 -2.72 0.78 3.64
N LEU A 104 -3.55 0.85 4.69
CA LEU A 104 -3.09 0.96 6.07
C LEU A 104 -2.17 -0.20 6.45
N THR A 105 -2.55 -1.43 6.08
CA THR A 105 -1.81 -2.65 6.41
C THR A 105 -0.45 -2.67 5.74
N PHE A 106 -0.38 -2.39 4.44
CA PHE A 106 0.87 -2.41 3.67
C PHE A 106 1.78 -1.23 4.03
N TYR A 107 1.21 -0.06 4.30
CA TYR A 107 1.97 1.07 4.82
C TYR A 107 2.59 0.73 6.18
N ALA A 108 1.79 0.26 7.15
CA ALA A 108 2.28 -0.09 8.48
C ALA A 108 3.36 -1.19 8.43
N LYS A 109 3.21 -2.16 7.51
CA LYS A 109 4.23 -3.19 7.26
C LYS A 109 5.60 -2.61 6.93
N CYS A 110 5.69 -1.41 6.35
CA CYS A 110 6.97 -0.75 6.07
C CYS A 110 7.71 -0.33 7.36
N PHE A 111 6.98 -0.05 8.45
CA PHE A 111 7.50 0.45 9.72
C PHE A 111 7.51 -0.58 10.85
N THR A 112 6.88 -1.74 10.65
CA THR A 112 6.92 -2.85 11.60
C THR A 112 8.01 -3.86 11.26
N SER A 113 8.57 -4.53 12.27
CA SER A 113 9.51 -5.64 12.08
C SER A 113 8.80 -6.86 11.48
N CYS A 114 9.40 -7.46 10.46
CA CYS A 114 8.94 -8.74 9.87
C CYS A 114 10.14 -9.68 9.73
N GLU A 115 10.01 -10.93 10.21
CA GLU A 115 11.10 -11.92 10.25
C GLU A 115 11.76 -12.17 8.89
N GLY A 116 10.98 -12.14 7.81
CA GLY A 116 11.46 -12.37 6.45
C GLY A 116 12.19 -11.20 5.80
N ARG A 117 11.99 -9.94 6.26
CA ARG A 117 12.61 -8.75 5.67
C ARG A 117 13.75 -8.19 6.50
N ARG A 118 13.68 -8.34 7.84
CA ARG A 118 14.67 -7.89 8.84
C ARG A 118 15.08 -6.41 8.82
N ILE A 119 14.58 -5.61 7.86
CA ILE A 119 14.69 -4.16 7.79
C ILE A 119 13.28 -3.55 7.90
N LYS A 120 13.19 -2.43 8.60
CA LYS A 120 12.00 -1.58 8.70
C LYS A 120 12.42 -0.12 8.53
N LEU A 121 11.47 0.72 8.16
CA LEU A 121 11.61 2.16 8.23
C LEU A 121 11.39 2.62 9.67
N GLU A 122 12.00 3.74 10.03
CA GLU A 122 11.81 4.43 11.29
C GLU A 122 11.10 5.76 11.03
N LYS A 123 10.28 6.22 11.99
CA LYS A 123 9.59 7.52 11.86
C LYS A 123 10.53 8.68 11.57
N LYS A 124 11.74 8.65 12.14
CA LYS A 124 12.82 9.63 11.89
C LYS A 124 13.33 9.67 10.44
N ASN A 125 12.92 8.73 9.59
CA ASN A 125 13.19 8.78 8.15
C ASN A 125 12.25 9.74 7.42
N LEU A 126 11.20 10.21 8.07
CA LEU A 126 10.22 11.15 7.54
C LEU A 126 10.58 12.58 7.94
N SER A 127 10.16 13.56 7.12
CA SER A 127 10.24 14.97 7.52
C SER A 127 9.25 15.24 8.66
N ASP A 128 9.50 16.29 9.44
CA ASP A 128 8.70 16.62 10.63
C ASP A 128 7.21 16.79 10.32
N ASP A 129 6.88 17.36 9.15
CA ASP A 129 5.50 17.53 8.68
C ASP A 129 4.78 16.19 8.53
N PHE A 130 5.46 15.18 7.99
CA PHE A 130 4.91 13.85 7.76
C PHE A 130 4.94 12.92 8.98
N GLN A 131 5.61 13.30 10.07
CA GLN A 131 5.62 12.47 11.29
C GLN A 131 4.25 12.43 11.96
N LYS A 132 3.50 13.53 11.95
CA LYS A 132 2.13 13.58 12.50
C LYS A 132 1.17 12.74 11.66
N ASP A 133 1.27 12.84 10.35
CA ASP A 133 0.45 12.03 9.43
C ASP A 133 0.76 10.55 9.60
N HIS A 134 2.04 10.19 9.74
CA HIS A 134 2.46 8.83 10.06
C HIS A 134 1.83 8.31 11.36
N ASP A 135 1.89 9.08 12.44
CA ASP A 135 1.29 8.67 13.72
C ASP A 135 -0.23 8.47 13.57
N SER A 136 -0.92 9.33 12.82
CA SER A 136 -2.35 9.21 12.50
C SER A 136 -2.67 7.94 11.69
N ILE A 137 -1.90 7.66 10.63
CA ILE A 137 -2.07 6.43 9.82
C ILE A 137 -1.83 5.17 10.65
N MET A 138 -0.78 5.16 11.47
CA MET A 138 -0.46 4.02 12.34
C MET A 138 -1.57 3.81 13.38
N GLU A 139 -2.08 4.89 13.99
CA GLU A 139 -3.21 4.83 14.90
C GLU A 139 -4.48 4.31 14.20
N MET A 140 -4.79 4.77 13.00
CA MET A 140 -5.93 4.25 12.23
C MET A 140 -5.78 2.76 11.96
N ARG A 141 -4.59 2.29 11.56
CA ARG A 141 -4.32 0.86 11.40
C ARG A 141 -4.55 0.07 12.68
N HIS A 142 -4.16 0.62 13.84
CA HIS A 142 -4.46 -0.01 15.12
C HIS A 142 -5.96 -0.07 15.41
N ASN A 143 -6.71 1.00 15.15
CA ASN A 143 -8.16 1.04 15.36
C ASN A 143 -8.93 0.09 14.42
N PHE A 144 -8.47 -0.09 13.18
CA PHE A 144 -9.07 -1.05 12.24
C PHE A 144 -8.72 -2.51 12.57
N ALA A 145 -7.51 -2.76 13.10
CA ALA A 145 -7.05 -4.12 13.44
C ALA A 145 -7.46 -4.58 14.85
N ALA A 146 -7.58 -3.66 15.81
CA ALA A 146 -8.00 -3.93 17.17
C ALA A 146 -9.43 -3.40 17.34
N HIS A 147 -10.40 -4.31 17.26
CA HIS A 147 -11.83 -4.07 17.50
C HIS A 147 -12.11 -2.88 18.45
N SER A 148 -12.54 -1.74 17.89
CA SER A 148 -13.35 -0.63 18.41
C SER A 148 -13.23 -0.17 19.90
N GLY A 149 -12.23 -0.59 20.67
CA GLY A 149 -12.27 -0.52 22.14
C GLY A 149 -11.69 0.75 22.78
N ALA A 150 -10.70 1.40 22.16
CA ALA A 150 -9.98 2.51 22.80
C ALA A 150 -10.50 3.90 22.40
N LYS A 151 -10.95 4.06 21.16
CA LYS A 151 -11.62 5.26 20.64
C LYS A 151 -12.96 4.82 20.07
N GLN A 152 -14.06 5.50 20.40
CA GLN A 152 -15.40 5.25 19.82
C GLN A 152 -15.44 5.71 18.35
N VAL A 153 -14.70 4.98 17.53
CA VAL A 153 -14.54 5.18 16.09
C VAL A 153 -15.87 4.82 15.42
N GLU A 154 -16.50 3.73 15.85
CA GLU A 154 -17.87 3.37 15.46
C GLU A 154 -18.87 3.84 16.53
N LYS A 155 -19.87 4.62 16.12
CA LYS A 155 -20.98 5.06 16.96
C LYS A 155 -22.23 4.29 16.61
N VAL A 156 -22.79 3.56 17.57
CA VAL A 156 -24.09 2.90 17.42
C VAL A 156 -25.08 3.59 18.35
N HIS A 157 -26.16 4.12 17.80
CA HIS A 157 -27.31 4.57 18.57
C HIS A 157 -28.49 3.65 18.31
N VAL A 158 -29.18 3.23 19.36
CA VAL A 158 -30.53 2.68 19.23
C VAL A 158 -31.48 3.85 19.32
N VAL A 159 -32.25 4.09 18.26
CA VAL A 159 -33.14 5.24 18.17
C VAL A 159 -34.60 4.80 18.04
N LEU A 160 -35.48 5.60 18.62
CA LEU A 160 -36.91 5.46 18.52
C LEU A 160 -37.44 6.53 17.55
N ALA A 161 -37.88 6.11 16.37
CA ALA A 161 -38.53 6.99 15.42
C ALA A 161 -40.03 7.05 15.74
N LEU A 162 -40.54 8.27 15.91
CA LEU A 162 -41.94 8.56 16.22
C LEU A 162 -42.59 9.31 15.05
N ASP A 163 -43.88 9.06 14.82
CA ASP A 163 -44.64 9.82 13.83
C ASP A 163 -44.73 11.29 14.24
N SER A 164 -44.12 12.18 13.46
CA SER A 164 -44.07 13.62 13.75
C SER A 164 -45.47 14.26 13.80
N LYS A 165 -46.44 13.65 13.12
CA LYS A 165 -47.85 14.09 13.10
C LYS A 165 -48.72 13.48 14.20
N LYS A 166 -48.15 12.63 15.08
CA LYS A 166 -48.82 12.00 16.24
C LYS A 166 -50.15 11.32 15.90
N ARG A 167 -50.23 10.65 14.74
CA ARG A 167 -51.47 9.99 14.29
C ARG A 167 -51.83 8.83 15.22
N LYS A 168 -53.11 8.71 15.56
CA LYS A 168 -53.63 7.65 16.44
C LYS A 168 -53.43 6.27 15.78
N GLY A 169 -52.84 5.34 16.52
CA GLY A 169 -52.50 3.99 16.01
C GLY A 169 -51.13 3.87 15.34
N ALA A 170 -50.35 4.95 15.24
CA ALA A 170 -48.96 4.86 14.78
C ALA A 170 -48.10 4.10 15.81
N VAL A 171 -47.41 3.06 15.36
CA VAL A 171 -46.51 2.25 16.19
C VAL A 171 -45.10 2.85 16.14
N PRO A 172 -44.45 3.13 17.28
CA PRO A 172 -43.05 3.57 17.31
C PRO A 172 -42.12 2.58 16.60
N PHE A 173 -41.17 3.09 15.81
CA PHE A 173 -40.20 2.25 15.11
C PHE A 173 -38.85 2.30 15.81
N ILE A 174 -38.41 1.15 16.32
CA ILE A 174 -37.06 1.01 16.90
C ILE A 174 -36.11 0.66 15.76
N THR A 175 -35.07 1.48 15.59
CA THR A 175 -34.00 1.20 14.64
C THR A 175 -32.62 1.44 15.26
N ARG A 176 -31.59 1.06 14.53
CA ARG A 176 -30.19 1.25 14.89
C ARG A 176 -29.55 2.18 13.88
N GLU A 177 -28.96 3.25 14.36
CA GLU A 177 -28.14 4.15 13.57
C GLU A 177 -26.69 3.80 13.82
N LEU A 178 -26.00 3.39 12.76
CA LEU A 178 -24.59 3.08 12.78
C LEU A 178 -23.84 4.22 12.06
N GLY A 179 -23.13 5.02 12.83
CA GLY A 179 -22.13 5.96 12.35
C GLY A 179 -20.76 5.30 12.40
N GLN A 180 -20.37 4.59 11.36
CA GLN A 180 -18.97 4.20 11.19
C GLN A 180 -18.22 5.40 10.62
N PRO A 181 -16.92 5.55 10.88
CA PRO A 181 -16.07 6.38 10.05
C PRO A 181 -15.85 5.61 8.74
N ASP A 182 -16.93 5.42 7.98
CA ASP A 182 -16.85 5.09 6.57
C ASP A 182 -16.46 6.35 5.77
N SER A 183 -16.40 7.52 6.43
CA SER A 183 -15.98 8.79 5.85
C SER A 183 -14.47 8.91 5.84
N TYR A 184 -13.87 8.30 4.82
CA TYR A 184 -12.67 8.85 4.20
C TYR A 184 -13.17 9.98 3.30
N ASN A 185 -12.81 11.22 3.64
CA ASN A 185 -13.01 12.29 2.70
C ASN A 185 -11.84 12.30 1.70
N LEU A 186 -12.04 13.03 0.61
CA LEU A 186 -11.02 13.18 -0.41
C LEU A 186 -9.72 13.76 0.19
N ASP A 187 -9.83 14.64 1.18
CA ASP A 187 -8.71 15.41 1.73
C ASP A 187 -7.77 14.49 2.54
N SER A 188 -8.30 13.67 3.46
CA SER A 188 -7.51 12.66 4.19
C SER A 188 -6.92 11.59 3.26
N THR A 189 -7.58 11.28 2.14
CA THR A 189 -7.00 10.39 1.12
C THR A 189 -5.80 11.04 0.44
N LEU A 190 -5.88 12.34 0.14
CA LEU A 190 -4.77 13.10 -0.46
C LEU A 190 -3.60 13.28 0.50
N GLU A 191 -3.86 13.52 1.79
CA GLU A 191 -2.84 13.56 2.85
C GLU A 191 -2.09 12.22 2.92
N PHE A 192 -2.81 11.09 2.89
CA PHE A 192 -2.17 9.78 2.91
C PHE A 192 -1.37 9.50 1.63
N ILE A 193 -1.84 9.95 0.45
CA ILE A 193 -1.08 9.87 -0.79
C ILE A 193 0.24 10.65 -0.66
N ALA A 194 0.19 11.89 -0.17
CA ALA A 194 1.37 12.73 0.01
C ALA A 194 2.39 12.07 0.95
N LEU A 195 1.93 11.54 2.08
CA LEU A 195 2.77 10.77 2.99
C LEU A 195 3.40 9.55 2.31
N ALA A 196 2.61 8.73 1.60
CA ALA A 196 3.10 7.53 0.93
C ALA A 196 4.11 7.86 -0.18
N LEU A 197 3.93 8.97 -0.91
CA LEU A 197 4.89 9.48 -1.88
C LEU A 197 6.20 9.87 -1.22
N HIS A 198 6.15 10.64 -0.13
CA HIS A 198 7.35 11.04 0.63
C HIS A 198 8.13 9.82 1.12
N VAL A 199 7.44 8.81 1.68
CA VAL A 199 8.11 7.57 2.11
C VAL A 199 8.71 6.84 0.91
N LYS A 200 8.00 6.78 -0.22
CA LYS A 200 8.49 6.13 -1.44
C LYS A 200 9.74 6.81 -1.99
N GLU A 201 9.79 8.14 -2.04
CA GLU A 201 10.97 8.89 -2.49
C GLU A 201 12.20 8.56 -1.64
N PHE A 202 12.04 8.53 -0.31
CA PHE A 202 13.13 8.11 0.58
C PHE A 202 13.60 6.68 0.28
N VAL A 203 12.67 5.75 0.06
CA VAL A 203 12.99 4.34 -0.22
C VAL A 203 13.66 4.18 -1.59
N ASP A 204 13.18 4.89 -2.61
CA ASP A 204 13.75 4.88 -3.96
C ASP A 204 15.22 5.37 -3.92
N LEU A 205 15.49 6.49 -3.23
CA LEU A 205 16.86 6.98 -3.01
C LEU A 205 17.75 5.96 -2.29
N LYS A 206 17.20 5.22 -1.31
CA LYS A 206 17.94 4.14 -0.62
C LYS A 206 18.23 2.96 -1.54
N VAL A 207 17.27 2.56 -2.37
CA VAL A 207 17.42 1.49 -3.37
C VAL A 207 18.53 1.87 -4.35
N ASP A 208 18.51 3.09 -4.88
CA ASP A 208 19.52 3.58 -5.83
C ASP A 208 20.91 3.62 -5.20
N THR A 209 21.02 4.17 -3.99
CA THR A 209 22.28 4.21 -3.24
C THR A 209 22.85 2.81 -2.99
N LEU A 210 21.99 1.85 -2.61
CA LEU A 210 22.42 0.48 -2.36
C LEU A 210 22.79 -0.25 -3.64
N ASN A 211 22.08 -0.02 -4.74
CA ASN A 211 22.43 -0.54 -6.06
C ASN A 211 23.83 -0.09 -6.49
N GLU A 212 24.12 1.21 -6.39
CA GLU A 212 25.44 1.73 -6.74
C GLU A 212 26.54 1.15 -5.87
N LYS A 213 26.33 1.08 -4.55
CA LYS A 213 27.30 0.49 -3.62
C LYS A 213 27.50 -1.00 -3.85
N LEU A 214 26.44 -1.75 -4.12
CA LEU A 214 26.53 -3.16 -4.45
C LEU A 214 27.38 -3.36 -5.71
N LEU A 215 27.11 -2.56 -6.76
CA LEU A 215 27.86 -2.63 -8.01
C LEU A 215 29.34 -2.29 -7.79
N LYS A 216 29.65 -1.16 -7.14
CA LYS A 216 31.02 -0.67 -6.94
C LYS A 216 31.82 -1.56 -5.98
N ASP A 217 31.25 -1.89 -4.82
CA ASP A 217 32.00 -2.52 -3.72
C ASP A 217 32.04 -4.05 -3.82
N ASP A 218 30.99 -4.67 -4.36
CA ASP A 218 30.85 -6.13 -4.33
C ASP A 218 31.01 -6.76 -5.72
N ILE A 219 30.50 -6.11 -6.78
CA ILE A 219 30.46 -6.70 -8.14
C ILE A 219 31.72 -6.37 -8.94
N LEU A 220 32.07 -5.09 -9.08
CA LEU A 220 33.19 -4.62 -9.89
C LEU A 220 34.56 -4.90 -9.25
N THR A 221 34.60 -5.27 -7.96
CA THR A 221 35.83 -5.71 -7.29
C THR A 221 36.27 -7.11 -7.71
N LYS A 222 35.45 -7.82 -8.50
CA LYS A 222 35.75 -9.15 -9.05
C LYS A 222 35.71 -9.11 -10.58
N PRO A 223 36.62 -9.82 -11.26
CA PRO A 223 36.61 -9.90 -12.72
C PRO A 223 35.39 -10.70 -13.23
N PRO A 224 34.93 -10.51 -14.47
CA PRO A 224 33.76 -11.19 -15.02
C PRO A 224 33.80 -12.72 -14.89
N GLU A 225 34.98 -13.33 -15.05
CA GLU A 225 35.19 -14.79 -14.97
C GLU A 225 34.85 -15.36 -13.60
N TYR A 226 35.00 -14.56 -12.53
CA TYR A 226 34.57 -14.95 -11.19
C TYR A 226 33.06 -15.18 -11.14
N TRP A 227 32.29 -14.31 -11.80
CA TRP A 227 30.82 -14.38 -11.82
C TRP A 227 30.31 -15.49 -12.72
N TYR A 228 30.93 -15.72 -13.89
CA TYR A 228 30.55 -16.81 -14.79
C TYR A 228 30.77 -18.21 -14.19
N LYS A 229 31.66 -18.35 -13.21
CA LYS A 229 31.86 -19.61 -12.47
C LYS A 229 30.80 -19.89 -11.41
N LYS A 230 30.00 -18.89 -11.02
CA LYS A 230 28.90 -19.09 -10.08
C LYS A 230 27.64 -19.55 -10.82
N THR A 231 27.02 -20.61 -10.32
CA THR A 231 25.69 -21.11 -10.69
C THR A 231 24.60 -20.49 -9.83
#